data_AF-A0AAD7VYG0-F1
#
_entry.id   AF-A0AAD7VYG0-F1
#
_cell.length_a   1.000
_cell.length_b   1.000
_cell.length_c   1.000
_cell.angle_alpha   90.00
_cell.angle_beta   90.00
_cell.angle_gamma   90.00
#
_symmetry.space_group_name_H-M   'P 1'
#
loop_
_entity.id
_entity.type
_entity.pdbx_description
1 polymer ?
#
loop_
_entity_poly.entity_id
_entity_poly.type
_entity_poly.pdbx_seq_one_letter_code
_entity_poly.pdbx_strand_id
1 'polypeptide(L)'
;MERCLFFLSLSSLLLLSTASSGYVRLKDGGSPCAGRVEVNHEGEWRTVCGAGWTESDAKLVCRELGCGTAVEVQPYPYSGSGFHKNGPYRTCSDYPYGFEVQCSGGVRLVGGAHLCDGRVEVHDGRSWQTVCDADFDQQDAEVVCRELGCGAPAEVRGAAAFGRGEGSVWSKELQCRGHESQIFFCPTSPTQKQNCSHENDVGLVCSGSGYVRLKDGGSPCAGRVEVNHGGEWRTVCGAGWTESDAKVMCRELGCGTAVELRPYPYSGSGFHKNGPYRTCSDYPYGFEVQCS
;
A
#
# COMPACT_ATOMS: atom_id res chain seq x y z
N MET A 1 12.07 13.59 42.97
CA MET A 1 12.19 12.32 43.73
C MET A 1 10.93 11.51 43.40
N GLU A 2 10.91 10.85 42.26
CA GLU A 2 11.31 9.44 42.09
C GLU A 2 10.48 8.45 42.91
N ARG A 3 9.80 7.58 42.14
CA ARG A 3 9.49 6.15 42.36
C ARG A 3 8.37 5.77 43.33
N CYS A 4 7.36 5.12 42.76
CA CYS A 4 6.80 3.90 43.36
C CYS A 4 6.40 2.92 42.24
N LEU A 5 7.18 1.84 42.10
CA LEU A 5 6.81 0.58 41.45
C LEU A 5 6.01 -0.24 42.48
N PHE A 6 4.99 -1.00 42.10
CA PHE A 6 4.82 -2.40 42.51
C PHE A 6 3.67 -3.11 41.74
N PHE A 7 4.07 -4.07 40.90
CA PHE A 7 3.52 -5.41 40.60
C PHE A 7 2.01 -5.68 40.49
N LEU A 8 1.62 -6.41 39.42
CA LEU A 8 1.19 -7.81 39.52
C LEU A 8 1.44 -8.57 38.20
N SER A 9 1.91 -9.81 38.34
CA SER A 9 2.11 -10.80 37.29
C SER A 9 0.95 -11.81 37.32
N LEU A 10 0.49 -12.32 36.17
CA LEU A 10 0.18 -13.74 35.88
C LEU A 10 -0.60 -13.89 34.55
N SER A 11 0.12 -14.42 33.55
CA SER A 11 -0.26 -15.53 32.64
C SER A 11 -1.69 -15.71 32.10
N SER A 12 -1.74 -15.72 30.76
CA SER A 12 -2.55 -16.58 29.87
C SER A 12 -3.99 -16.15 29.56
N LEU A 13 -4.20 -15.56 28.37
CA LEU A 13 -4.84 -16.21 27.20
C LEU A 13 -5.11 -15.14 26.11
N LEU A 14 -4.60 -15.40 24.90
CA LEU A 14 -5.17 -15.11 23.59
C LEU A 14 -5.98 -13.80 23.42
N LEU A 15 -5.44 -12.88 22.61
CA LEU A 15 -6.05 -12.48 21.34
C LEU A 15 -5.05 -11.67 20.51
N LEU A 16 -5.14 -11.88 19.19
CA LEU A 16 -4.21 -11.45 18.17
C LEU A 16 -4.13 -9.92 18.04
N SER A 17 -2.94 -9.42 17.73
CA SER A 17 -2.80 -8.11 17.08
C SER A 17 -1.66 -8.18 16.06
N THR A 18 -1.93 -8.95 15.01
CA THR A 18 -1.30 -8.80 13.70
C THR A 18 -2.33 -8.11 12.81
N ALA A 19 -2.15 -6.84 12.50
CA ALA A 19 -2.79 -6.21 11.35
C ALA A 19 -2.06 -4.91 11.03
N SER A 20 -1.61 -4.79 9.78
CA SER A 20 -1.31 -3.52 9.16
C SER A 20 -2.49 -2.56 9.38
N SER A 21 -2.25 -1.48 10.13
CA SER A 21 -3.01 -0.22 10.21
C SER A 21 -4.54 -0.28 10.06
N GLY A 22 -5.23 -0.75 11.11
CA GLY A 22 -6.70 -0.68 11.24
C GLY A 22 -7.18 0.53 12.04
N TYR A 23 -6.45 1.66 11.99
CA TYR A 23 -6.72 2.83 12.84
C TYR A 23 -7.67 3.85 12.20
N VAL A 24 -7.96 3.76 10.91
CA VAL A 24 -8.83 4.72 10.20
C VAL A 24 -9.79 3.99 9.26
N ARG A 25 -11.01 4.52 9.09
CA ARG A 25 -12.00 4.05 8.11
C ARG A 25 -12.90 5.20 7.66
N LEU A 26 -13.59 4.99 6.53
CA LEU A 26 -14.68 5.86 6.09
C LEU A 26 -16.02 5.13 6.29
N LYS A 27 -17.01 5.81 6.87
CA LYS A 27 -18.30 5.21 7.25
C LYS A 27 -19.47 6.11 6.82
N ASP A 28 -20.61 5.50 6.52
CA ASP A 28 -21.84 6.17 6.03
C ASP A 28 -21.68 7.00 4.74
N GLY A 29 -20.63 6.75 3.93
CA GLY A 29 -20.52 7.30 2.58
C GLY A 29 -21.08 6.36 1.50
N GLY A 30 -21.20 6.85 0.27
CA GLY A 30 -21.70 6.06 -0.86
C GLY A 30 -20.75 5.00 -1.41
N SER A 31 -19.62 4.73 -0.72
CA SER A 31 -18.44 4.09 -1.29
C SER A 31 -17.43 3.72 -0.16
N PRO A 32 -16.68 2.59 -0.17
CA PRO A 32 -15.60 2.35 0.80
C PRO A 32 -14.48 3.41 0.81
N CYS A 33 -14.35 4.17 -0.28
CA CYS A 33 -13.43 5.30 -0.41
C CYS A 33 -14.12 6.65 -0.19
N ALA A 34 -15.29 6.64 0.47
CA ALA A 34 -16.07 7.83 0.74
C ALA A 34 -16.76 7.76 2.10
N GLY A 35 -16.94 8.92 2.72
CA GLY A 35 -17.81 9.08 3.88
C GLY A 35 -17.08 9.67 5.08
N ARG A 36 -17.71 9.55 6.23
CA ARG A 36 -17.22 10.11 7.48
C ARG A 36 -15.94 9.43 7.93
N VAL A 37 -14.95 10.23 8.27
CA VAL A 37 -13.68 9.75 8.82
C VAL A 37 -13.88 9.28 10.26
N GLU A 38 -13.61 8.01 10.50
CA GLU A 38 -13.57 7.43 11.84
C GLU A 38 -12.17 6.89 12.14
N VAL A 39 -11.71 7.13 13.37
CA VAL A 39 -10.42 6.66 13.87
C VAL A 39 -10.67 5.68 15.02
N ASN A 40 -9.90 4.60 15.06
CA ASN A 40 -9.90 3.64 16.16
C ASN A 40 -8.80 3.98 17.15
N HIS A 41 -9.15 4.09 18.42
CA HIS A 41 -8.19 4.17 19.52
C HIS A 41 -8.64 3.20 20.62
N GLU A 42 -7.75 2.30 21.03
CA GLU A 42 -8.03 1.30 22.09
C GLU A 42 -9.27 0.42 21.83
N GLY A 43 -9.60 0.17 20.56
CA GLY A 43 -10.74 -0.66 20.15
C GLY A 43 -12.05 0.12 19.98
N GLU A 44 -12.04 1.42 20.22
CA GLU A 44 -13.21 2.29 20.06
C GLU A 44 -13.12 3.15 18.79
N TRP A 45 -14.09 2.96 17.89
CA TRP A 45 -14.23 3.78 16.69
C TRP A 45 -15.03 5.04 16.97
N ARG A 46 -14.48 6.21 16.66
CA ARG A 46 -15.19 7.49 16.74
C ARG A 46 -14.80 8.43 15.62
N THR A 47 -15.64 9.44 15.39
CA THR A 47 -15.35 10.48 14.41
C THR A 47 -14.21 11.39 14.86
N VAL A 48 -13.68 12.18 13.94
CA VAL A 48 -12.74 13.27 14.22
C VAL A 48 -13.53 14.58 14.44
N CYS A 49 -13.12 15.39 15.42
CA CYS A 49 -13.70 16.71 15.63
C CYS A 49 -13.14 17.72 14.62
N GLY A 50 -13.97 18.70 14.26
CA GLY A 50 -13.71 19.75 13.27
C GLY A 50 -12.37 20.51 13.36
N ALA A 51 -11.83 20.65 14.58
CA ALA A 51 -10.70 21.53 14.85
C ALA A 51 -9.36 20.96 14.36
N GLY A 52 -8.69 21.68 13.46
CA GLY A 52 -7.32 21.39 13.03
C GLY A 52 -7.20 20.34 11.92
N TRP A 53 -8.32 19.76 11.48
CA TRP A 53 -8.35 18.89 10.31
C TRP A 53 -8.29 19.72 9.02
N THR A 54 -7.44 19.30 8.10
CA THR A 54 -7.09 20.00 6.88
C THR A 54 -7.25 19.08 5.67
N GLU A 55 -7.23 19.64 4.47
CA GLU A 55 -7.17 18.85 3.23
C GLU A 55 -5.96 17.89 3.21
N SER A 56 -4.85 18.27 3.87
CA SER A 56 -3.68 17.38 3.99
C SER A 56 -3.96 16.14 4.83
N ASP A 57 -4.79 16.25 5.87
CA ASP A 57 -5.19 15.09 6.68
C ASP A 57 -6.11 14.16 5.89
N ALA A 58 -7.04 14.73 5.11
CA ALA A 58 -7.90 13.97 4.21
C ALA A 58 -7.09 13.16 3.18
N LYS A 59 -6.05 13.77 2.60
CA LYS A 59 -5.13 13.08 1.68
C LYS A 59 -4.39 11.93 2.36
N LEU A 60 -3.99 12.09 3.63
CA LEU A 60 -3.39 11.01 4.41
C LEU A 60 -4.39 9.87 4.64
N VAL A 61 -5.64 10.17 4.98
CA VAL A 61 -6.69 9.14 5.14
C VAL A 61 -6.91 8.37 3.85
N CYS A 62 -7.07 9.05 2.72
CA CYS A 62 -7.26 8.39 1.43
C CYS A 62 -6.06 7.52 1.05
N ARG A 63 -4.84 8.01 1.29
CA ARG A 63 -3.61 7.25 1.03
C ARG A 63 -3.50 6.02 1.92
N GLU A 64 -3.79 6.15 3.21
CA GLU A 64 -3.74 5.05 4.18
C GLU A 64 -4.74 3.95 3.83
N LEU A 65 -5.91 4.34 3.31
CA LEU A 65 -6.96 3.42 2.87
C LEU A 65 -6.72 2.83 1.47
N GLY A 66 -5.64 3.23 0.77
CA GLY A 66 -5.40 2.83 -0.62
C GLY A 66 -6.44 3.39 -1.61
N CYS A 67 -7.13 4.46 -1.23
CA CYS A 67 -8.19 5.11 -1.98
C CYS A 67 -7.69 6.32 -2.79
N GLY A 68 -6.38 6.40 -3.06
CA GLY A 68 -5.77 7.50 -3.78
C GLY A 68 -5.70 8.78 -2.95
N THR A 69 -6.08 9.93 -3.53
CA THR A 69 -6.04 11.24 -2.87
C THR A 69 -7.44 11.69 -2.46
N ALA A 70 -7.53 12.63 -1.53
CA ALA A 70 -8.80 13.33 -1.27
C ALA A 70 -9.13 14.24 -2.45
N VAL A 71 -10.33 14.07 -3.02
CA VAL A 71 -10.88 14.92 -4.10
C VAL A 71 -11.97 15.86 -3.58
N GLU A 72 -12.63 15.49 -2.48
CA GLU A 72 -13.60 16.34 -1.80
C GLU A 72 -13.51 16.15 -0.29
N VAL A 73 -13.59 17.25 0.46
CA VAL A 73 -13.62 17.27 1.92
C VAL A 73 -14.72 18.21 2.36
N GLN A 74 -15.73 17.69 3.04
CA GLN A 74 -16.87 18.48 3.49
C GLN A 74 -17.09 18.34 4.99
N PRO A 75 -17.30 19.46 5.72
CA PRO A 75 -17.75 19.39 7.10
C PRO A 75 -19.22 18.98 7.16
N TYR A 76 -19.59 18.12 8.10
CA TYR A 76 -20.98 17.77 8.38
C TYR A 76 -21.31 18.05 9.86
N PRO A 77 -22.55 18.45 10.20
CA PRO A 77 -22.93 18.72 11.58
C PRO A 77 -22.77 17.48 12.47
N TYR A 78 -22.02 17.61 13.57
CA TYR A 78 -21.80 16.53 14.53
C TYR A 78 -21.68 17.07 15.94
N SER A 79 -22.55 16.61 16.84
CA SER A 79 -22.61 17.07 18.24
C SER A 79 -22.24 15.98 19.26
N GLY A 80 -21.60 14.89 18.81
CA GLY A 80 -21.12 13.81 19.67
C GLY A 80 -19.68 14.01 20.18
N SER A 81 -19.08 12.92 20.68
CA SER A 81 -17.68 12.88 21.11
C SER A 81 -16.77 12.35 19.99
N GLY A 82 -15.55 12.88 19.91
CA GLY A 82 -14.62 12.54 18.85
C GLY A 82 -13.16 12.77 19.22
N PHE A 83 -12.28 12.48 18.27
CA PHE A 83 -10.84 12.69 18.42
C PHE A 83 -10.44 14.09 17.91
N HIS A 84 -9.68 14.82 18.71
CA HIS A 84 -9.07 16.09 18.32
C HIS A 84 -7.66 15.85 17.78
N LYS A 85 -7.28 16.55 16.71
CA LYS A 85 -5.92 16.49 16.16
C LYS A 85 -4.93 17.02 17.21
N ASN A 86 -4.13 16.15 17.79
CA ASN A 86 -3.18 16.40 18.90
C ASN A 86 -3.81 16.63 20.29
N GLY A 87 -5.05 16.19 20.51
CA GLY A 87 -5.75 16.38 21.78
C GLY A 87 -6.30 15.08 22.39
N PRO A 88 -6.66 15.11 23.69
CA PRO A 88 -7.35 14.00 24.32
C PRO A 88 -8.76 13.82 23.76
N TYR A 89 -9.28 12.59 23.88
CA TYR A 89 -10.69 12.28 23.60
C TYR A 89 -11.64 13.13 24.46
N ARG A 90 -12.48 13.98 23.82
CA ARG A 90 -13.44 14.88 24.48
C ARG A 90 -14.66 15.14 23.59
N THR A 91 -15.69 15.76 24.15
CA THR A 91 -16.85 16.25 23.40
C THR A 91 -16.40 17.26 22.35
N CYS A 92 -16.92 17.18 21.11
CA CYS A 92 -16.62 18.17 20.06
C CYS A 92 -17.39 19.50 20.31
N SER A 93 -17.31 20.04 21.53
CA SER A 93 -18.11 21.19 21.99
C SER A 93 -17.70 22.51 21.35
N ASP A 94 -16.41 22.66 21.03
CA ASP A 94 -15.86 23.90 20.46
C ASP A 94 -16.08 23.97 18.94
N TYR A 95 -16.30 22.82 18.29
CA TYR A 95 -16.46 22.67 16.84
C TYR A 95 -17.45 21.52 16.54
N PRO A 96 -18.77 21.81 16.46
CA PRO A 96 -19.83 20.80 16.33
C PRO A 96 -19.99 20.31 14.88
N TYR A 97 -18.87 19.93 14.25
CA TYR A 97 -18.84 19.31 12.94
C TYR A 97 -17.75 18.25 12.88
N GLY A 98 -18.01 17.19 12.12
CA GLY A 98 -17.01 16.20 11.69
C GLY A 98 -16.70 16.38 10.20
N PHE A 99 -15.91 15.49 9.63
CA PHE A 99 -15.56 15.53 8.21
C PHE A 99 -15.98 14.26 7.47
N GLU A 100 -16.51 14.47 6.28
CA GLU A 100 -16.60 13.45 5.25
C GLU A 100 -15.54 13.71 4.19
N VAL A 101 -14.96 12.62 3.70
CA VAL A 101 -13.95 12.65 2.65
C VAL A 101 -14.45 11.79 1.50
N GLN A 102 -14.40 12.33 0.29
CA GLN A 102 -14.44 11.54 -0.94
C GLN A 102 -13.01 11.41 -1.44
N CYS A 103 -12.54 10.17 -1.52
CA CYS A 103 -11.27 9.88 -2.15
C CYS A 103 -11.47 9.61 -3.65
N SER A 104 -10.40 9.73 -4.44
CA SER A 104 -10.42 9.52 -5.89
C SER A 104 -10.79 8.10 -6.31
N GLY A 105 -10.67 7.11 -5.40
CA GLY A 105 -10.55 5.71 -5.79
C GLY A 105 -9.08 5.33 -5.97
N GLY A 106 -8.79 4.07 -6.28
CA GLY A 106 -7.42 3.57 -6.40
C GLY A 106 -7.24 2.51 -7.49
N VAL A 107 -5.99 2.17 -7.76
CA VAL A 107 -5.57 1.05 -8.60
C VAL A 107 -4.76 0.08 -7.77
N ARG A 108 -4.82 -1.22 -8.09
CA ARG A 108 -3.97 -2.26 -7.49
C ARG A 108 -3.59 -3.31 -8.52
N LEU A 109 -2.51 -4.05 -8.22
CA LEU A 109 -2.09 -5.23 -8.96
C LEU A 109 -2.36 -6.49 -8.13
N VAL A 110 -3.01 -7.49 -8.71
CA VAL A 110 -3.45 -8.72 -8.02
C VAL A 110 -3.00 -9.97 -8.75
N GLY A 111 -2.60 -11.01 -8.02
CA GLY A 111 -2.24 -12.31 -8.61
C GLY A 111 -0.84 -12.38 -9.22
N GLY A 112 -0.04 -11.32 -9.06
CA GLY A 112 1.39 -11.34 -9.38
C GLY A 112 2.24 -11.98 -8.28
N ALA A 113 3.51 -12.20 -8.61
CA ALA A 113 4.52 -12.73 -7.69
C ALA A 113 5.06 -11.64 -6.74
N HIS A 114 5.00 -10.38 -7.15
CA HIS A 114 5.41 -9.22 -6.35
C HIS A 114 4.33 -8.13 -6.39
N LEU A 115 4.42 -7.14 -5.49
CA LEU A 115 3.45 -6.02 -5.44
C LEU A 115 3.42 -5.15 -6.71
N CYS A 116 4.47 -5.23 -7.54
CA CYS A 116 4.63 -4.43 -8.75
C CYS A 116 4.34 -5.21 -10.04
N ASP A 117 3.71 -6.38 -9.93
CA ASP A 117 3.15 -7.12 -11.05
C ASP A 117 1.79 -7.73 -10.69
N GLY A 118 0.93 -7.92 -11.68
CA GLY A 118 -0.38 -8.54 -11.48
C GLY A 118 -1.44 -8.04 -12.44
N ARG A 119 -2.64 -8.57 -12.30
CA ARG A 119 -3.86 -8.07 -12.93
C ARG A 119 -4.18 -6.67 -12.43
N VAL A 120 -4.49 -5.76 -13.34
CA VAL A 120 -4.90 -4.39 -13.02
C VAL A 120 -6.35 -4.37 -12.57
N GLU A 121 -6.58 -3.86 -11.36
CA GLU A 121 -7.93 -3.61 -10.86
C GLU A 121 -8.06 -2.14 -10.43
N VAL A 122 -9.16 -1.50 -10.84
CA VAL A 122 -9.47 -0.10 -10.57
C VAL A 122 -10.71 -0.03 -9.69
N HIS A 123 -10.71 0.87 -8.71
CA HIS A 123 -11.79 1.04 -7.75
C HIS A 123 -12.52 2.36 -7.98
N ASP A 124 -13.75 2.34 -8.52
CA ASP A 124 -14.58 3.54 -8.78
C ASP A 124 -15.16 4.21 -7.52
N GLY A 125 -14.73 3.75 -6.34
CA GLY A 125 -15.32 4.12 -5.06
C GLY A 125 -16.30 3.06 -4.55
N ARG A 126 -16.93 2.22 -5.37
CA ARG A 126 -17.92 1.24 -4.90
C ARG A 126 -17.37 -0.17 -4.83
N SER A 127 -16.67 -0.59 -5.88
CA SER A 127 -16.13 -1.94 -6.00
C SER A 127 -14.85 -1.95 -6.82
N TRP A 128 -13.99 -2.92 -6.52
CA TRP A 128 -12.87 -3.26 -7.40
C TRP A 128 -13.41 -3.85 -8.69
N GLN A 129 -12.90 -3.35 -9.81
CA GLN A 129 -13.28 -3.79 -11.15
C GLN A 129 -12.00 -4.15 -11.90
N THR A 130 -12.10 -5.19 -12.72
CA THR A 130 -11.02 -5.59 -13.62
C THR A 130 -10.97 -4.67 -14.82
N VAL A 131 -9.81 -4.53 -15.46
CA VAL A 131 -9.68 -3.69 -16.67
C VAL A 131 -9.45 -4.58 -17.88
N CYS A 132 -10.13 -4.29 -18.98
CA CYS A 132 -9.98 -5.04 -20.22
C CYS A 132 -8.67 -4.69 -20.95
N ASP A 133 -7.97 -5.69 -21.46
CA ASP A 133 -6.72 -5.55 -22.22
C ASP A 133 -6.88 -4.75 -23.53
N ALA A 134 -8.10 -4.71 -24.05
CA ALA A 134 -8.49 -3.93 -25.21
C ALA A 134 -8.64 -2.43 -24.93
N ASP A 135 -8.78 -2.04 -23.67
CA ASP A 135 -9.13 -0.70 -23.17
C ASP A 135 -8.06 -0.13 -22.21
N PHE A 136 -6.87 -0.74 -22.20
CA PHE A 136 -5.72 -0.36 -21.37
C PHE A 136 -4.43 -0.41 -22.18
N ASP A 137 -3.77 0.73 -22.33
CA ASP A 137 -2.57 0.87 -23.15
C ASP A 137 -1.30 1.17 -22.35
N GLN A 138 -0.21 1.45 -23.06
CA GLN A 138 1.09 1.76 -22.45
C GLN A 138 1.06 3.06 -21.64
N GLN A 139 0.29 4.06 -22.03
CA GLN A 139 0.19 5.33 -21.31
C GLN A 139 -0.61 5.17 -20.02
N ASP A 140 -1.63 4.32 -20.03
CA ASP A 140 -2.34 3.94 -18.81
C ASP A 140 -1.38 3.21 -17.86
N ALA A 141 -0.55 2.31 -18.39
CA ALA A 141 0.47 1.60 -17.64
C ALA A 141 1.51 2.53 -16.98
N GLU A 142 1.93 3.61 -17.67
CA GLU A 142 2.81 4.66 -17.11
C GLU A 142 2.20 5.30 -15.86
N VAL A 143 0.90 5.60 -15.90
CA VAL A 143 0.18 6.19 -14.77
C VAL A 143 0.04 5.18 -13.63
N VAL A 144 -0.36 3.94 -13.91
CA VAL A 144 -0.52 2.89 -12.88
C VAL A 144 0.80 2.59 -12.18
N CYS A 145 1.88 2.32 -12.93
CA CYS A 145 3.17 2.00 -12.32
C CYS A 145 3.71 3.16 -11.48
N ARG A 146 3.52 4.40 -11.93
CA ARG A 146 3.91 5.59 -11.17
C ARG A 146 3.04 5.81 -9.93
N GLU A 147 1.72 5.68 -10.05
CA GLU A 147 0.78 5.83 -8.93
C GLU A 147 1.07 4.82 -7.82
N LEU A 148 1.45 3.60 -8.19
CA LEU A 148 1.84 2.53 -7.27
C LEU A 148 3.28 2.67 -6.73
N GLY A 149 4.07 3.62 -7.24
CA GLY A 149 5.49 3.77 -6.87
C GLY A 149 6.38 2.63 -7.39
N CYS A 150 5.93 1.89 -8.41
CA CYS A 150 6.58 0.73 -8.98
C CYS A 150 7.49 1.07 -10.19
N GLY A 151 7.87 2.33 -10.37
CA GLY A 151 8.73 2.75 -11.47
C GLY A 151 8.01 2.85 -12.82
N ALA A 152 8.67 2.44 -13.90
CA ALA A 152 8.15 2.51 -15.27
C ALA A 152 7.49 1.18 -15.68
N PRO A 153 6.50 1.16 -16.58
CA PRO A 153 5.94 -0.07 -17.12
C PRO A 153 6.99 -0.88 -17.89
N ALA A 154 7.12 -2.16 -17.55
CA ALA A 154 8.01 -3.10 -18.24
C ALA A 154 7.24 -3.93 -19.27
N GLU A 155 6.05 -4.44 -18.91
CA GLU A 155 5.21 -5.24 -19.80
C GLU A 155 3.71 -5.04 -19.50
N VAL A 156 2.89 -4.92 -20.54
CA VAL A 156 1.43 -5.00 -20.47
C VAL A 156 1.01 -6.35 -21.08
N ARG A 157 0.26 -7.16 -20.34
CA ARG A 157 -0.11 -8.52 -20.71
C ARG A 157 -1.62 -8.68 -20.75
N GLY A 158 -2.18 -9.02 -21.91
CA GLY A 158 -3.61 -9.32 -22.02
C GLY A 158 -3.98 -10.74 -21.61
N ALA A 159 -5.18 -11.17 -21.99
CA ALA A 159 -5.64 -12.54 -21.91
C ALA A 159 -5.57 -13.18 -20.50
N ALA A 160 -5.86 -12.39 -19.45
CA ALA A 160 -5.85 -12.84 -18.05
C ALA A 160 -4.54 -13.53 -17.64
N ALA A 161 -3.39 -13.00 -18.08
CA ALA A 161 -2.06 -13.58 -17.83
C ALA A 161 -1.72 -13.78 -16.34
N PHE A 162 -2.34 -13.01 -15.44
CA PHE A 162 -2.22 -13.14 -13.98
C PHE A 162 -3.43 -13.82 -13.33
N GLY A 163 -4.17 -14.58 -14.12
CA GLY A 163 -5.45 -15.15 -13.74
C GLY A 163 -6.61 -14.18 -13.88
N ARG A 164 -7.79 -14.77 -13.97
CA ARG A 164 -9.08 -14.06 -14.04
C ARG A 164 -9.35 -13.33 -12.74
N GLY A 165 -9.90 -12.13 -12.83
CA GLY A 165 -10.53 -11.47 -11.72
C GLY A 165 -11.97 -11.90 -11.53
N GLU A 166 -12.63 -11.19 -10.63
CA GLU A 166 -14.00 -11.43 -10.20
C GLU A 166 -14.78 -10.11 -10.26
N GLY A 167 -16.11 -10.19 -10.27
CA GLY A 167 -16.97 -9.01 -10.25
C GLY A 167 -17.19 -8.42 -11.64
N SER A 168 -17.16 -7.08 -11.74
CA SER A 168 -17.39 -6.39 -13.01
C SER A 168 -16.09 -6.03 -13.72
N VAL A 169 -16.19 -5.94 -15.04
CA VAL A 169 -15.16 -5.33 -15.88
C VAL A 169 -15.46 -3.84 -15.99
N TRP A 170 -14.41 -3.02 -15.88
CA TRP A 170 -14.46 -1.58 -16.00
C TRP A 170 -15.08 -1.18 -17.35
N SER A 171 -16.06 -0.26 -17.30
CA SER A 171 -16.92 0.06 -18.46
C SER A 171 -16.41 1.22 -19.33
N LYS A 172 -15.20 1.71 -19.07
CA LYS A 172 -14.62 2.85 -19.80
C LYS A 172 -13.23 2.51 -20.33
N GLU A 173 -12.88 3.07 -21.46
CA GLU A 173 -11.51 3.11 -21.93
C GLU A 173 -10.74 4.16 -21.15
N LEU A 174 -9.57 3.79 -20.63
CA LEU A 174 -8.61 4.72 -20.04
C LEU A 174 -7.80 5.33 -21.19
N GLN A 175 -7.69 6.66 -21.19
CA GLN A 175 -7.01 7.40 -22.25
C GLN A 175 -5.99 8.33 -21.64
N CYS A 176 -5.17 7.78 -20.75
CA CYS A 176 -4.09 8.53 -20.11
C CYS A 176 -3.13 9.08 -21.17
N ARG A 177 -2.56 10.25 -20.87
CA ARG A 177 -1.46 10.84 -21.64
C ARG A 177 -0.09 10.39 -21.10
N GLY A 178 -0.06 9.62 -20.02
CA GLY A 178 1.13 9.04 -19.40
C GLY A 178 1.79 9.91 -18.33
N HIS A 179 1.31 11.13 -18.07
CA HIS A 179 1.89 12.07 -17.10
C HIS A 179 0.93 12.47 -15.98
N GLU A 180 -0.28 11.92 -15.98
CA GLU A 180 -1.26 12.06 -14.92
C GLU A 180 -0.71 11.51 -13.59
N SER A 181 -0.96 12.18 -12.48
CA SER A 181 -0.48 11.70 -11.18
C SER A 181 -1.24 10.46 -10.70
N GLN A 182 -2.46 10.24 -11.18
CA GLN A 182 -3.32 9.12 -10.81
C GLN A 182 -4.26 8.75 -11.96
N ILE A 183 -4.68 7.49 -11.99
CA ILE A 183 -5.50 6.92 -13.08
C ILE A 183 -6.85 7.62 -13.25
N PHE A 184 -7.42 8.17 -12.18
CA PHE A 184 -8.68 8.90 -12.21
C PHE A 184 -8.58 10.31 -12.83
N PHE A 185 -7.38 10.84 -13.01
CA PHE A 185 -7.16 12.08 -13.75
C PHE A 185 -7.02 11.86 -15.25
N CYS A 186 -6.97 10.61 -15.69
CA CYS A 186 -6.96 10.29 -17.09
C CYS A 186 -8.34 10.57 -17.72
N PRO A 187 -8.38 11.16 -18.93
CA PRO A 187 -9.58 11.16 -19.73
C PRO A 187 -10.14 9.74 -19.88
N THR A 188 -11.47 9.62 -19.93
CA THR A 188 -12.14 8.34 -20.15
C THR A 188 -13.24 8.49 -21.19
N SER A 189 -13.44 7.45 -21.99
CA SER A 189 -14.59 7.32 -22.89
C SER A 189 -15.35 6.03 -22.60
N PRO A 190 -16.66 5.94 -22.93
CA PRO A 190 -17.36 4.66 -22.87
C PRO A 190 -16.60 3.60 -23.67
N THR A 191 -16.47 2.38 -23.13
CA THR A 191 -15.85 1.30 -23.89
C THR A 191 -16.58 1.10 -25.21
N GLN A 192 -15.83 1.08 -26.30
CA GLN A 192 -16.37 0.77 -27.63
C GLN A 192 -16.28 -0.74 -27.92
N LYS A 193 -15.64 -1.50 -27.04
CA LYS A 193 -15.39 -2.93 -27.21
C LYS A 193 -16.55 -3.71 -26.58
N GLN A 194 -17.45 -4.21 -27.41
CA GLN A 194 -18.50 -5.13 -26.97
C GLN A 194 -17.83 -6.49 -26.66
N ASN A 195 -18.05 -7.03 -25.45
CA ASN A 195 -17.69 -8.38 -24.98
C ASN A 195 -16.35 -8.57 -24.24
N CYS A 196 -15.84 -7.59 -23.51
CA CYS A 196 -14.81 -7.90 -22.52
C CYS A 196 -15.37 -8.81 -21.42
N SER A 197 -14.68 -9.90 -21.15
CA SER A 197 -14.93 -10.81 -20.04
C SER A 197 -13.68 -10.95 -19.20
N HIS A 198 -13.72 -11.72 -18.10
CA HIS A 198 -12.51 -12.00 -17.32
C HIS A 198 -11.45 -12.84 -18.07
N GLU A 199 -11.70 -13.29 -19.30
CA GLU A 199 -10.64 -13.78 -20.20
C GLU A 199 -9.73 -12.66 -20.67
N ASN A 200 -10.21 -11.43 -20.67
CA ASN A 200 -9.57 -10.25 -21.24
C ASN A 200 -8.96 -9.35 -20.17
N ASP A 201 -8.90 -9.80 -18.92
CA ASP A 201 -8.35 -8.99 -17.84
C ASP A 201 -6.87 -8.67 -18.11
N VAL A 202 -6.56 -7.37 -18.07
CA VAL A 202 -5.21 -6.88 -18.34
C VAL A 202 -4.33 -7.06 -17.11
N GLY A 203 -3.10 -7.48 -17.40
CA GLY A 203 -1.98 -7.60 -16.48
C GLY A 203 -0.93 -6.54 -16.76
N LEU A 204 -0.21 -6.15 -15.72
CA LEU A 204 0.86 -5.18 -15.78
C LEU A 204 2.07 -5.70 -15.00
N VAL A 205 3.25 -5.58 -15.58
CA VAL A 205 4.54 -5.72 -14.92
C VAL A 205 5.21 -4.37 -14.95
N CYS A 206 5.47 -3.79 -13.78
CA CYS A 206 6.26 -2.59 -13.65
C CYS A 206 7.74 -2.95 -13.45
N SER A 207 8.64 -2.01 -13.74
CA SER A 207 10.08 -2.17 -13.56
C SER A 207 10.42 -2.47 -12.11
N GLY A 208 9.61 -1.94 -11.18
CA GLY A 208 9.53 -2.22 -9.75
C GLY A 208 9.47 -3.70 -9.38
N SER A 209 8.93 -4.54 -10.27
CA SER A 209 8.76 -5.97 -10.04
C SER A 209 10.12 -6.68 -10.07
N GLY A 210 10.36 -7.53 -9.07
CA GLY A 210 11.57 -8.33 -9.01
C GLY A 210 12.85 -7.51 -8.84
N TYR A 211 12.79 -6.31 -8.22
CA TYR A 211 14.00 -5.63 -7.76
C TYR A 211 14.57 -6.22 -6.48
N VAL A 212 13.79 -6.97 -5.71
CA VAL A 212 14.25 -7.61 -4.48
C VAL A 212 13.88 -9.09 -4.53
N ARG A 213 14.74 -9.95 -3.99
CA ARG A 213 14.47 -11.38 -3.80
C ARG A 213 15.14 -11.92 -2.55
N LEU A 214 14.63 -13.06 -2.09
CA LEU A 214 15.28 -13.89 -1.07
C LEU A 214 15.94 -15.09 -1.75
N LYS A 215 17.22 -15.32 -1.44
CA LYS A 215 18.02 -16.37 -2.06
C LYS A 215 18.66 -17.27 -1.00
N ASP A 216 18.80 -18.56 -1.33
CA ASP A 216 19.44 -19.59 -0.49
C ASP A 216 18.78 -19.81 0.88
N GLY A 217 17.48 -19.53 1.03
CA GLY A 217 16.70 -19.96 2.19
C GLY A 217 15.85 -21.20 1.92
N GLY A 218 15.18 -21.70 2.97
CA GLY A 218 14.36 -22.91 2.91
C GLY A 218 13.02 -22.76 2.19
N SER A 219 12.64 -21.55 1.77
CA SER A 219 11.40 -21.26 1.05
C SER A 219 11.56 -19.99 0.18
N PRO A 220 10.62 -19.69 -0.73
CA PRO A 220 10.61 -18.43 -1.48
C PRO A 220 10.52 -17.17 -0.60
N CYS A 221 10.06 -17.34 0.65
CA CYS A 221 9.88 -16.29 1.65
C CYS A 221 10.99 -16.31 2.72
N ALA A 222 12.12 -16.94 2.42
CA ALA A 222 13.25 -17.06 3.33
C ALA A 222 14.58 -16.95 2.58
N GLY A 223 15.57 -16.31 3.19
CA GLY A 223 16.96 -16.36 2.73
C GLY A 223 17.67 -15.01 2.74
N ARG A 224 18.82 -14.97 2.08
CA ARG A 224 19.64 -13.77 1.89
C ARG A 224 18.91 -12.76 1.01
N VAL A 225 18.92 -11.51 1.46
CA VAL A 225 18.37 -10.39 0.70
C VAL A 225 19.30 -10.05 -0.47
N GLU A 226 18.73 -10.04 -1.67
CA GLU A 226 19.39 -9.57 -2.89
C GLU A 226 18.53 -8.52 -3.61
N VAL A 227 19.20 -7.49 -4.11
CA VAL A 227 18.60 -6.40 -4.89
C VAL A 227 19.16 -6.44 -6.31
N ASN A 228 18.28 -6.30 -7.30
CA ASN A 228 18.63 -6.16 -8.70
C ASN A 228 18.79 -4.68 -9.04
N HIS A 229 19.95 -4.31 -9.57
CA HIS A 229 20.19 -2.95 -10.08
C HIS A 229 21.05 -3.02 -11.33
N GLY A 230 20.50 -2.56 -12.47
CA GLY A 230 21.17 -2.65 -13.76
C GLY A 230 21.23 -4.08 -14.34
N GLY A 231 20.33 -4.98 -13.93
CA GLY A 231 20.29 -6.37 -14.40
C GLY A 231 21.17 -7.34 -13.60
N GLU A 232 21.84 -6.86 -12.56
CA GLU A 232 22.74 -7.65 -11.72
C GLU A 232 22.22 -7.72 -10.28
N TRP A 233 22.11 -8.96 -9.79
CA TRP A 233 21.70 -9.27 -8.43
C TRP A 233 22.87 -9.22 -7.47
N ARG A 234 22.74 -8.44 -6.41
CA ARG A 234 23.76 -8.29 -5.35
C ARG A 234 23.12 -8.27 -3.99
N THR A 235 23.90 -8.61 -2.97
CA THR A 235 23.42 -8.51 -1.58
C THR A 235 23.41 -7.06 -1.08
N VAL A 236 22.76 -6.85 0.05
CA VAL A 236 22.75 -5.58 0.79
C VAL A 236 23.81 -5.60 1.89
N CYS A 237 24.46 -4.46 2.13
CA CYS A 237 25.35 -4.31 3.26
C CYS A 237 24.55 -4.16 4.56
N GLY A 238 25.06 -4.71 5.66
CA GLY A 238 24.35 -4.73 6.95
C GLY A 238 24.15 -3.37 7.62
N ALA A 239 24.81 -2.32 7.13
CA ALA A 239 24.73 -0.98 7.68
C ALA A 239 23.34 -0.35 7.41
N GLY A 240 22.55 -0.14 8.47
CA GLY A 240 21.29 0.61 8.40
C GLY A 240 20.06 -0.18 7.94
N TRP A 241 20.19 -1.48 7.68
CA TRP A 241 19.05 -2.39 7.47
C TRP A 241 18.45 -2.79 8.82
N THR A 242 17.14 -2.58 8.95
CA THR A 242 16.39 -2.76 10.20
C THR A 242 15.25 -3.76 10.02
N GLU A 243 14.65 -4.19 11.13
CA GLU A 243 13.43 -5.02 11.08
C GLU A 243 12.30 -4.34 10.30
N SER A 244 12.19 -3.02 10.37
CA SER A 244 11.21 -2.25 9.58
C SER A 244 11.44 -2.39 8.08
N ASP A 245 12.70 -2.38 7.65
CA ASP A 245 13.05 -2.58 6.23
C ASP A 245 12.72 -4.02 5.78
N ALA A 246 12.99 -5.00 6.64
CA ALA A 246 12.63 -6.39 6.40
C ALA A 246 11.10 -6.58 6.30
N LYS A 247 10.31 -5.89 7.12
CA LYS A 247 8.84 -5.91 7.05
C LYS A 247 8.31 -5.32 5.75
N VAL A 248 8.88 -4.20 5.29
CA VAL A 248 8.52 -3.61 3.99
C VAL A 248 8.83 -4.59 2.86
N MET A 249 10.02 -5.18 2.85
CA MET A 249 10.42 -6.15 1.85
C MET A 249 9.55 -7.41 1.85
N CYS A 250 9.27 -8.02 3.01
CA CYS A 250 8.40 -9.20 3.07
C CYS A 250 7.01 -8.92 2.49
N ARG A 251 6.48 -7.72 2.72
CA ARG A 251 5.24 -7.27 2.11
C ARG A 251 5.37 -7.10 0.60
N GLU A 252 6.47 -6.50 0.12
CA GLU A 252 6.77 -6.34 -1.32
C GLU A 252 6.87 -7.68 -2.07
N LEU A 253 7.39 -8.70 -1.40
CA LEU A 253 7.50 -10.06 -1.92
C LEU A 253 6.20 -10.88 -1.80
N GLY A 254 5.12 -10.31 -1.26
CA GLY A 254 3.88 -11.04 -1.02
C GLY A 254 3.99 -12.12 0.07
N CYS A 255 5.03 -12.07 0.89
CA CYS A 255 5.37 -13.05 1.92
C CYS A 255 4.90 -12.63 3.34
N GLY A 256 3.92 -11.74 3.45
CA GLY A 256 3.44 -11.25 4.75
C GLY A 256 4.44 -10.34 5.47
N THR A 257 4.69 -10.59 6.75
CA THR A 257 5.58 -9.76 7.60
C THR A 257 6.91 -10.46 7.85
N ALA A 258 7.96 -9.69 8.13
CA ALA A 258 9.20 -10.28 8.64
C ALA A 258 8.97 -10.87 10.03
N VAL A 259 9.38 -12.12 10.21
CA VAL A 259 9.37 -12.83 11.51
C VAL A 259 10.78 -12.96 12.08
N GLU A 260 11.80 -12.91 11.24
CA GLU A 260 13.18 -12.99 11.68
C GLU A 260 14.14 -12.25 10.75
N LEU A 261 15.12 -11.57 11.33
CA LEU A 261 16.24 -10.91 10.63
C LEU A 261 17.55 -11.41 11.28
N ARG A 262 18.34 -12.18 10.52
CA ARG A 262 19.60 -12.75 11.00
C ARG A 262 20.80 -12.11 10.29
N PRO A 263 21.70 -11.41 11.01
CA PRO A 263 22.97 -10.99 10.43
C PRO A 263 23.89 -12.20 10.26
N TYR A 264 24.61 -12.27 9.14
CA TYR A 264 25.67 -13.25 8.90
C TYR A 264 26.95 -12.56 8.44
N PRO A 265 28.16 -13.10 8.75
CA PRO A 265 29.41 -12.50 8.31
C PRO A 265 29.49 -12.38 6.78
N TYR A 266 29.73 -11.17 6.28
CA TYR A 266 29.86 -10.88 4.85
C TYR A 266 30.93 -9.82 4.61
N SER A 267 31.97 -10.16 3.85
CA SER A 267 33.10 -9.26 3.54
C SER A 267 33.14 -8.81 2.07
N GLY A 268 32.06 -9.04 1.31
CA GLY A 268 31.95 -8.64 -0.09
C GLY A 268 31.42 -7.22 -0.30
N SER A 269 31.02 -6.95 -1.54
CA SER A 269 30.42 -5.67 -1.95
C SER A 269 28.91 -5.79 -2.03
N GLY A 270 28.19 -4.79 -1.51
CA GLY A 270 26.74 -4.79 -1.46
C GLY A 270 26.15 -3.39 -1.61
N PHE A 271 24.82 -3.34 -1.71
CA PHE A 271 24.09 -2.08 -1.70
C PHE A 271 23.98 -1.54 -0.27
N HIS A 272 24.40 -0.30 -0.06
CA HIS A 272 24.17 0.43 1.19
C HIS A 272 22.78 1.05 1.16
N LYS A 273 22.08 1.07 2.30
CA LYS A 273 20.80 1.78 2.40
C LYS A 273 21.02 3.25 2.04
N ASN A 274 20.26 3.76 1.06
CA ASN A 274 20.39 5.12 0.52
C ASN A 274 21.78 5.46 -0.04
N GLY A 275 22.57 4.47 -0.45
CA GLY A 275 23.95 4.66 -0.88
C GLY A 275 24.33 3.84 -2.11
N PRO A 276 25.52 4.11 -2.68
CA PRO A 276 26.00 3.40 -3.86
C PRO A 276 26.39 1.95 -3.56
N TYR A 277 26.48 1.13 -4.61
CA TYR A 277 27.12 -0.18 -4.54
C TYR A 277 28.61 -0.03 -4.25
N ARG A 278 29.07 -0.58 -3.13
CA ARG A 278 30.48 -0.53 -2.72
C ARG A 278 30.78 -1.63 -1.70
N THR A 279 32.05 -1.77 -1.33
CA THR A 279 32.48 -2.69 -0.28
C THR A 279 31.72 -2.44 1.02
N CYS A 280 31.30 -3.50 1.72
CA CYS A 280 30.66 -3.39 3.03
C CYS A 280 31.71 -3.15 4.14
N SER A 281 32.50 -2.09 4.00
CA SER A 281 33.69 -1.83 4.83
C SER A 281 33.40 -1.48 6.28
N ASP A 282 32.25 -0.84 6.53
CA ASP A 282 31.92 -0.30 7.85
C ASP A 282 31.16 -1.33 8.71
N TYR A 283 30.54 -2.33 8.06
CA TYR A 283 29.76 -3.39 8.70
C TYR A 283 29.88 -4.69 7.88
N PRO A 284 30.76 -5.63 8.25
CA PRO A 284 31.04 -6.85 7.50
C PRO A 284 29.96 -7.92 7.76
N TYR A 285 28.70 -7.55 7.62
CA TYR A 285 27.56 -8.43 7.76
C TYR A 285 26.58 -8.24 6.61
N GLY A 286 25.98 -9.34 6.15
CA GLY A 286 24.78 -9.33 5.33
C GLY A 286 23.58 -9.77 6.18
N PHE A 287 22.38 -9.77 5.60
CA PHE A 287 21.18 -10.23 6.28
C PHE A 287 20.46 -11.35 5.55
N GLU A 288 20.00 -12.31 6.33
CA GLU A 288 18.97 -13.27 5.95
C GLU A 288 17.66 -12.86 6.63
N VAL A 289 16.56 -12.98 5.89
CA VAL A 289 15.21 -12.69 6.36
C VAL A 289 14.36 -13.93 6.25
N GLN A 290 13.57 -14.18 7.28
CA GLN A 290 12.43 -15.09 7.23
C GLN A 290 11.16 -14.26 7.30
N CYS A 291 10.29 -14.42 6.30
CA CYS A 291 8.94 -13.88 6.30
C CYS A 291 7.91 -14.94 6.76
N SER A 292 6.73 -14.49 7.17
CA SER A 292 5.62 -15.28 7.72
C SER A 292 4.84 -16.07 6.68
#